data_AF-A0A402AUZ6-F1
#
_entry.id   AF-A0A402AUZ6-F1
#
_cell.length_a   1.000
_cell.length_b   1.000
_cell.length_c   1.000
_cell.angle_alpha   90.00
_cell.angle_beta   90.00
_cell.angle_gamma   90.00
#
_symmetry.space_group_name_H-M   'P 1'
#
loop_
_entity.id
_entity.type
_entity.pdbx_description
1 polymer ?
#
loop_
_entity_poly.entity_id
_entity_poly.type
_entity_poly.pdbx_seq_one_letter_code
_entity_poly.pdbx_strand_id
1 'polypeptide(L)'
;MRRARSREVGEAFVERLRWWEHYTAINDMEMNNNPSPGNKLGGLTTIYEKSLGATAKGGTTPLNAVYTYAQPITERGLVVMDTPGYDPVSVTGQVAGGCNIIVFTTGRGSMFGFKPAPSIKVSSNTPLYENMPDDMDIDAGVVLDGVSTEEVGRRILDEVIAVASGKQSKSEAQGLGEEEFAPWILGATM
;
A
#
# COMPACT_ATOMS: atom_id res chain seq x y z
N MET A 1 10.23 -1.91 16.05
CA MET A 1 11.00 -1.15 17.07
C MET A 1 12.40 -0.71 16.62
N ARG A 2 13.29 -1.59 16.12
CA ARG A 2 14.69 -1.22 15.81
C ARG A 2 14.89 -0.03 14.86
N ARG A 3 13.93 0.20 13.93
CA ARG A 3 13.92 1.33 13.00
C ARG A 3 13.12 2.53 13.50
N ALA A 4 12.46 2.46 14.66
CA ALA A 4 11.71 3.60 15.16
C ALA A 4 12.67 4.74 15.54
N ARG A 5 12.30 5.97 15.19
CA ARG A 5 13.05 7.18 15.54
C ARG A 5 13.23 7.33 17.05
N SER A 6 12.24 6.90 17.82
CA SER A 6 12.26 6.97 19.28
C SER A 6 11.55 5.76 19.89
N ARG A 7 11.69 5.60 21.20
CA ARG A 7 11.04 4.53 21.96
C ARG A 7 9.52 4.68 21.90
N GLU A 8 9.02 5.91 22.02
CA GLU A 8 7.60 6.24 22.03
C GLU A 8 6.95 5.84 20.70
N VAL A 9 7.59 6.13 19.56
CA VAL A 9 7.12 5.69 18.23
C VAL A 9 7.12 4.16 18.12
N GLY A 10 8.14 3.51 18.67
CA GLY A 10 8.23 2.05 18.72
C GLY A 10 7.10 1.43 19.53
N GLU A 11 6.78 2.01 20.69
CA GLU A 11 5.72 1.56 21.59
C GLU A 11 4.33 1.79 20.96
N ALA A 12 4.09 2.94 20.34
CA ALA A 12 2.85 3.23 19.61
C ALA A 12 2.59 2.21 18.48
N PHE A 13 3.63 1.80 17.77
CA PHE A 13 3.51 0.76 16.73
C PHE A 13 3.13 -0.60 17.33
N VAL A 14 3.76 -1.00 18.44
CA VAL A 14 3.45 -2.26 19.13
C VAL A 14 2.05 -2.24 19.73
N GLU A 15 1.59 -1.09 20.21
CA GLU A 15 0.23 -0.92 20.71
C GLU A 15 -0.81 -1.17 19.62
N ARG A 16 -0.56 -0.73 18.38
CA ARG A 16 -1.44 -1.04 17.24
C ARG A 16 -1.49 -2.54 16.92
N LEU A 17 -0.37 -3.25 17.02
CA LEU A 17 -0.38 -4.72 16.86
C LEU A 17 -1.24 -5.41 17.92
N ARG A 18 -1.09 -5.03 19.19
CA ARG A 18 -1.92 -5.55 20.29
C ARG A 18 -3.39 -5.22 20.11
N TRP A 19 -3.68 -4.02 19.61
CA TRP A 19 -5.04 -3.61 19.28
C TRP A 19 -5.63 -4.52 18.19
N TRP A 20 -4.89 -4.81 17.12
CA TRP A 20 -5.35 -5.74 16.08
C TRP A 20 -5.54 -7.16 16.59
N GLU A 21 -4.60 -7.68 17.40
CA GLU A 21 -4.74 -9.01 18.03
C GLU A 21 -6.05 -9.11 18.82
N HIS A 22 -6.36 -8.07 19.62
CA HIS A 22 -7.61 -7.99 20.37
C HIS A 22 -8.82 -7.84 19.44
N TYR A 23 -8.77 -6.92 18.49
CA TYR A 23 -9.87 -6.62 17.57
C TYR A 23 -10.25 -7.84 16.72
N THR A 24 -9.27 -8.60 16.22
CA THR A 24 -9.56 -9.83 15.47
C THR A 24 -10.13 -10.91 16.39
N ALA A 25 -9.59 -11.05 17.62
CA ALA A 25 -10.07 -12.06 18.57
C ALA A 25 -11.53 -11.85 18.99
N ILE A 26 -11.97 -10.60 19.23
CA ILE A 26 -13.37 -10.32 19.60
C ILE A 26 -14.35 -10.40 18.43
N ASN A 27 -13.86 -10.54 17.19
CA ASN A 27 -14.65 -10.68 15.97
C ASN A 27 -14.52 -12.07 15.35
N ASP A 28 -13.97 -13.06 16.06
CA ASP A 28 -13.76 -14.43 15.57
C ASP A 28 -12.92 -14.49 14.28
N MET A 29 -11.94 -13.59 14.14
CA MET A 29 -11.03 -13.49 13.01
C MET A 29 -9.57 -13.78 13.43
N GLU A 30 -8.77 -14.23 12.47
CA GLU A 30 -7.33 -14.44 12.67
C GLU A 30 -6.49 -13.46 11.82
N MET A 31 -5.41 -12.95 12.40
CA MET A 31 -4.48 -12.02 11.73
C MET A 31 -3.61 -12.69 10.65
N ASN A 32 -3.78 -14.01 10.43
CA ASN A 32 -3.10 -14.81 9.41
C ASN A 32 -3.94 -15.05 8.14
N ASN A 33 -5.14 -14.45 8.03
CA ASN A 33 -6.10 -14.72 6.95
C ASN A 33 -5.63 -14.19 5.57
N ASN A 34 -4.34 -13.91 5.45
CA ASN A 34 -3.62 -13.45 4.29
C ASN A 34 -2.27 -14.20 4.29
N PRO A 35 -1.82 -14.90 3.24
CA PRO A 35 -2.13 -14.71 1.82
C PRO A 35 -3.51 -15.22 1.38
N SER A 36 -4.18 -14.46 0.50
CA SER A 36 -5.41 -14.90 -0.18
C SER A 36 -5.16 -16.14 -1.06
N PRO A 37 -6.20 -16.88 -1.49
CA PRO A 37 -6.03 -18.03 -2.40
C PRO A 37 -5.23 -17.69 -3.66
N GLY A 38 -5.48 -16.50 -4.25
CA GLY A 38 -4.73 -16.01 -5.41
C GLY A 38 -3.25 -15.72 -5.11
N ASN A 39 -2.93 -15.28 -3.89
CA ASN A 39 -1.55 -15.11 -3.46
C ASN A 39 -0.83 -16.44 -3.22
N LYS A 40 -1.52 -17.44 -2.65
CA LYS A 40 -0.99 -18.80 -2.47
C LYS A 40 -0.67 -19.45 -3.82
N LEU A 41 -1.58 -19.33 -4.80
CA LEU A 41 -1.34 -19.77 -6.18
C LEU A 41 -0.20 -19.00 -6.85
N GLY A 42 0.02 -17.75 -6.45
CA GLY A 42 1.14 -16.91 -6.90
C GLY A 42 2.47 -17.17 -6.17
N GLY A 43 2.56 -18.18 -5.31
CA GLY A 43 3.81 -18.60 -4.66
C GLY A 43 4.07 -18.02 -3.26
N LEU A 44 3.15 -17.22 -2.70
CA LEU A 44 3.26 -16.78 -1.30
C LEU A 44 2.65 -17.84 -0.38
N THR A 45 3.51 -18.63 0.27
CA THR A 45 3.08 -19.80 1.05
C THR A 45 2.69 -19.43 2.48
N THR A 46 3.29 -18.38 3.05
CA THR A 46 3.05 -17.94 4.43
C THR A 46 2.73 -16.45 4.56
N ILE A 47 2.06 -16.08 5.66
CA ILE A 47 1.87 -14.67 6.03
C ILE A 47 3.22 -13.96 6.26
N TYR A 48 4.23 -14.70 6.74
CA TYR A 48 5.56 -14.15 7.00
C TYR A 48 6.25 -13.69 5.71
N GLU A 49 6.25 -14.53 4.66
CA GLU A 49 6.79 -14.17 3.34
C GLU A 49 6.13 -12.91 2.77
N LYS A 50 4.79 -12.86 2.83
CA LYS A 50 4.02 -11.70 2.38
C LYS A 50 4.35 -10.44 3.19
N SER A 51 4.46 -10.57 4.51
CA SER A 51 4.75 -9.45 5.42
C SER A 51 6.16 -8.90 5.25
N LEU A 52 7.13 -9.75 4.95
CA LEU A 52 8.50 -9.33 4.62
C LEU A 52 8.53 -8.48 3.35
N GLY A 53 7.84 -8.91 2.29
CA GLY A 53 7.68 -8.14 1.06
C GLY A 53 6.93 -6.81 1.30
N ALA A 54 5.92 -6.80 2.16
CA ALA A 54 5.21 -5.58 2.53
C ALA A 54 6.12 -4.57 3.26
N THR A 55 6.95 -5.07 4.18
CA THR A 55 7.90 -4.24 4.97
C THR A 55 8.97 -3.61 4.09
N ALA A 56 9.37 -4.28 3.01
CA ALA A 56 10.38 -3.78 2.07
C ALA A 56 9.98 -2.43 1.44
N LYS A 57 8.67 -2.17 1.25
CA LYS A 57 8.17 -0.89 0.72
C LYS A 57 8.48 0.30 1.62
N GLY A 58 8.65 0.08 2.92
CA GLY A 58 9.06 1.12 3.86
C GLY A 58 10.52 1.53 3.74
N GLY A 59 11.29 0.98 2.79
CA GLY A 59 12.70 1.32 2.58
C GLY A 59 13.56 1.02 3.81
N THR A 60 14.56 1.87 4.06
CA THR A 60 15.55 1.69 5.16
C THR A 60 15.54 2.84 6.18
N THR A 61 14.81 3.92 5.93
CA THR A 61 14.76 5.09 6.81
C THR A 61 14.06 4.80 8.15
N PRO A 62 14.29 5.63 9.18
CA PRO A 62 13.59 5.47 10.45
C PRO A 62 12.07 5.69 10.32
N LEU A 63 11.29 4.93 11.09
CA LEU A 63 9.86 5.17 11.29
C LEU A 63 9.69 6.36 12.24
N ASN A 64 9.07 7.42 11.75
CA ASN A 64 8.97 8.70 12.45
C ASN A 64 7.66 8.87 13.23
N ALA A 65 6.57 8.25 12.80
CA ALA A 65 5.28 8.32 13.49
C ALA A 65 4.35 7.16 13.12
N VAL A 66 3.39 6.91 14.00
CA VAL A 66 2.28 5.99 13.81
C VAL A 66 0.98 6.77 13.99
N TYR A 67 0.07 6.65 13.03
CA TYR A 67 -1.22 7.33 13.00
C TYR A 67 -2.34 6.31 13.05
N THR A 68 -3.47 6.64 13.67
CA THR A 68 -4.70 5.85 13.53
C THR A 68 -5.41 6.16 12.22
N TYR A 69 -6.41 5.34 11.86
CA TYR A 69 -7.18 5.51 10.64
C TYR A 69 -7.67 6.95 10.44
N ALA A 70 -7.37 7.55 9.27
CA ALA A 70 -7.72 8.91 8.88
C ALA A 70 -7.21 10.04 9.80
N GLN A 71 -6.31 9.76 10.74
CA GLN A 71 -5.69 10.80 11.55
C GLN A 71 -4.83 11.72 10.65
N PRO A 72 -4.91 13.06 10.80
CA PRO A 72 -4.08 13.98 10.03
C PRO A 72 -2.59 13.72 10.22
N ILE A 73 -1.87 13.54 9.12
CA ILE A 73 -0.43 13.29 9.12
C ILE A 73 0.32 14.63 9.30
N THR A 74 1.14 14.72 10.35
CA THR A 74 1.88 15.95 10.70
C THR A 74 3.40 15.81 10.62
N GLU A 75 3.92 14.59 10.69
CA GLU A 75 5.35 14.28 10.66
C GLU A 75 5.84 13.99 9.24
N ARG A 76 7.07 14.40 8.94
CA ARG A 76 7.76 14.12 7.67
C ARG A 76 8.56 12.83 7.75
N GLY A 77 8.87 12.22 6.60
CA GLY A 77 9.63 10.98 6.49
C GLY A 77 8.72 9.75 6.47
N LEU A 78 9.27 8.58 6.82
CA LEU A 78 8.49 7.35 6.84
C LEU A 78 7.54 7.36 8.04
N VAL A 79 6.25 7.23 7.77
CA VAL A 79 5.20 7.09 8.77
C VAL A 79 4.33 5.88 8.45
N VAL A 80 3.63 5.35 9.44
CA VAL A 80 2.63 4.29 9.24
C VAL A 80 1.28 4.80 9.68
N MET A 81 0.27 4.65 8.82
CA MET A 81 -1.12 4.77 9.23
C MET A 81 -1.70 3.37 9.44
N ASP A 82 -2.30 3.20 10.60
CA ASP A 82 -3.00 1.98 10.97
C ASP A 82 -4.32 1.87 10.20
N THR A 83 -4.37 0.93 9.26
CA THR A 83 -5.51 0.73 8.37
C THR A 83 -5.76 -0.77 8.15
N PRO A 84 -7.01 -1.17 7.83
CA PRO A 84 -7.30 -2.54 7.41
C PRO A 84 -6.52 -2.93 6.13
N GLY A 85 -6.31 -4.24 5.93
CA GLY A 85 -5.58 -4.74 4.75
C GLY A 85 -6.37 -4.79 3.44
N TYR A 86 -7.63 -4.34 3.42
CA TYR A 86 -8.43 -4.26 2.20
C TYR A 86 -8.16 -2.92 1.51
N ASP A 87 -7.63 -2.99 0.28
CA ASP A 87 -7.06 -1.85 -0.44
C ASP A 87 -7.95 -0.58 -0.45
N PRO A 88 -9.25 -0.66 -0.79
CA PRO A 88 -10.11 0.53 -0.91
C PRO A 88 -10.29 1.22 0.45
N VAL A 89 -10.41 0.42 1.50
CA VAL A 89 -10.54 0.91 2.88
C VAL A 89 -9.23 1.49 3.39
N SER A 90 -8.10 0.83 3.10
CA SER A 90 -6.77 1.30 3.48
C SER A 90 -6.45 2.65 2.87
N VAL A 91 -6.63 2.75 1.55
CA VAL A 91 -6.34 3.96 0.79
C VAL A 91 -7.27 5.10 1.18
N THR A 92 -8.56 4.81 1.45
CA THR A 92 -9.50 5.81 1.95
C THR A 92 -9.01 6.46 3.24
N GLY A 93 -8.51 5.66 4.20
CA GLY A 93 -7.92 6.20 5.43
C GLY A 93 -6.69 7.05 5.17
N GLN A 94 -5.78 6.57 4.31
CA GLN A 94 -4.54 7.28 3.97
C GLN A 94 -4.79 8.63 3.32
N VAL A 95 -5.71 8.69 2.35
CA VAL A 95 -6.08 9.93 1.66
C VAL A 95 -6.83 10.87 2.60
N ALA A 96 -7.75 10.35 3.43
CA ALA A 96 -8.41 11.16 4.46
C ALA A 96 -7.43 11.77 5.49
N GLY A 97 -6.32 11.10 5.78
CA GLY A 97 -5.25 11.65 6.63
C GLY A 97 -4.26 12.59 5.92
N GLY A 98 -4.40 12.80 4.60
CA GLY A 98 -3.62 13.78 3.83
C GLY A 98 -2.68 13.20 2.76
N CYS A 99 -2.81 11.92 2.39
CA CYS A 99 -2.08 11.36 1.25
C CYS A 99 -2.59 11.94 -0.08
N ASN A 100 -1.69 12.43 -0.93
CA ASN A 100 -2.04 13.07 -2.21
C ASN A 100 -1.70 12.21 -3.44
N ILE A 101 -0.84 11.19 -3.31
CA ILE A 101 -0.44 10.30 -4.41
C ILE A 101 -0.24 8.89 -3.85
N ILE A 102 -0.78 7.90 -4.54
CA ILE A 102 -0.70 6.50 -4.17
C ILE A 102 0.21 5.77 -5.16
N VAL A 103 1.19 5.02 -4.66
CA VAL A 103 1.96 4.06 -5.47
C VAL A 103 1.46 2.65 -5.13
N PHE A 104 0.71 2.07 -6.06
CA PHE A 104 0.02 0.81 -5.87
C PHE A 104 0.73 -0.33 -6.61
N THR A 105 1.37 -1.23 -5.86
CA THR A 105 2.08 -2.37 -6.45
C THR A 105 1.14 -3.57 -6.65
N THR A 106 1.14 -4.18 -7.83
CA THR A 106 0.35 -5.40 -8.08
C THR A 106 1.10 -6.44 -8.90
N GLY A 107 0.93 -7.72 -8.54
CA GLY A 107 1.46 -8.85 -9.30
C GLY A 107 0.37 -9.66 -10.01
N ARG A 108 -0.90 -9.25 -9.89
CA ARG A 108 -2.07 -10.01 -10.35
C ARG A 108 -3.07 -9.19 -11.16
N GLY A 109 -2.71 -7.95 -11.52
CA GLY A 109 -3.57 -7.10 -12.36
C GLY A 109 -4.76 -6.53 -11.62
N SER A 110 -4.56 -6.08 -10.37
CA SER A 110 -5.60 -5.26 -9.72
C SER A 110 -5.75 -3.97 -10.50
N MET A 111 -6.96 -3.69 -10.96
CA MET A 111 -7.32 -2.47 -11.69
C MET A 111 -7.55 -1.26 -10.77
N PHE A 112 -7.07 -1.32 -9.53
CA PHE A 112 -7.29 -0.29 -8.52
C PHE A 112 -7.03 1.12 -9.07
N GLY A 113 -7.96 2.02 -8.77
CA GLY A 113 -7.86 3.46 -9.02
C GLY A 113 -8.56 4.17 -7.86
N PHE A 114 -8.21 5.41 -7.58
CA PHE A 114 -8.80 6.11 -6.44
C PHE A 114 -9.03 7.57 -6.78
N LYS A 115 -10.24 7.95 -7.21
CA LYS A 115 -10.47 9.33 -7.71
C LYS A 115 -10.05 10.45 -6.75
N PRO A 116 -10.16 10.30 -5.42
CA PRO A 116 -9.71 11.36 -4.52
C PRO A 116 -8.20 11.63 -4.54
N ALA A 117 -7.36 10.71 -5.02
CA ALA A 117 -5.92 10.90 -5.16
C ALA A 117 -5.31 10.04 -6.29
N PRO A 118 -4.48 10.62 -7.18
CA PRO A 118 -3.82 9.88 -8.26
C PRO A 118 -3.17 8.57 -7.80
N SER A 119 -3.46 7.49 -8.52
CA SER A 119 -2.94 6.15 -8.25
C SER A 119 -2.00 5.73 -9.37
N ILE A 120 -0.71 5.58 -9.06
CA ILE A 120 0.34 5.07 -9.95
C ILE A 120 0.45 3.56 -9.73
N LYS A 121 0.14 2.77 -10.75
CA LYS A 121 0.21 1.32 -10.70
C LYS A 121 1.56 0.79 -11.15
N VAL A 122 2.17 -0.02 -10.30
CA VAL A 122 3.48 -0.65 -10.54
C VAL A 122 3.30 -2.16 -10.63
N SER A 123 3.55 -2.74 -11.80
CA SER A 123 3.51 -4.19 -11.97
C SER A 123 4.74 -4.83 -11.34
N SER A 124 4.59 -5.99 -10.70
CA SER A 124 5.72 -6.74 -10.14
C SER A 124 6.36 -7.73 -11.12
N ASN A 125 5.86 -7.81 -12.35
CA ASN A 125 6.37 -8.69 -13.40
C ASN A 125 6.03 -8.12 -14.80
N THR A 126 6.97 -8.30 -15.73
CA THR A 126 6.91 -7.79 -17.11
C THR A 126 5.72 -8.33 -17.90
N PRO A 127 5.37 -9.65 -17.83
CA PRO A 127 4.22 -10.16 -18.56
C PRO A 127 2.91 -9.47 -18.18
N LEU A 128 2.70 -9.13 -16.90
CA LEU A 128 1.53 -8.37 -16.48
C LEU A 128 1.49 -6.97 -17.10
N TYR A 129 2.63 -6.27 -17.12
CA TYR A 129 2.74 -4.95 -17.73
C TYR A 129 2.38 -4.97 -19.22
N GLU A 130 2.93 -5.93 -19.96
CA GLU A 130 2.71 -6.08 -21.40
C GLU A 130 1.26 -6.46 -21.74
N ASN A 131 0.58 -7.24 -20.89
CA ASN A 131 -0.81 -7.63 -21.09
C ASN A 131 -1.82 -6.57 -20.63
N MET A 132 -1.41 -5.62 -19.79
CA MET A 132 -2.27 -4.55 -19.26
C MET A 132 -1.64 -3.16 -19.48
N PRO A 133 -1.26 -2.83 -20.73
CA PRO A 133 -0.53 -1.59 -21.02
C PRO A 133 -1.37 -0.34 -20.80
N ASP A 134 -2.70 -0.45 -20.81
CA ASP A 134 -3.58 0.68 -20.52
C ASP A 134 -3.72 0.93 -19.01
N ASP A 135 -3.31 -0.03 -18.16
CA ASP A 135 -3.52 0.02 -16.72
C ASP A 135 -2.24 0.19 -15.89
N MET A 136 -1.13 -0.45 -16.27
CA MET A 136 0.11 -0.44 -15.49
C MET A 136 1.00 0.75 -15.85
N ASP A 137 1.22 1.71 -14.93
CA ASP A 137 2.05 2.89 -15.20
C ASP A 137 3.55 2.54 -15.33
N ILE A 138 4.05 1.63 -14.48
CA ILE A 138 5.47 1.25 -14.43
C ILE A 138 5.62 -0.27 -14.40
N ASP A 139 6.60 -0.77 -15.16
CA ASP A 139 7.09 -2.13 -15.04
C ASP A 139 8.27 -2.25 -14.06
N ALA A 140 8.06 -2.90 -12.91
CA ALA A 140 9.14 -3.28 -12.00
C ALA A 140 9.61 -4.73 -12.22
N GLY A 141 8.99 -5.48 -13.15
CA GLY A 141 9.40 -6.82 -13.54
C GLY A 141 10.79 -6.90 -14.14
N VAL A 142 11.23 -5.83 -14.82
CA VAL A 142 12.57 -5.67 -15.39
C VAL A 142 13.72 -5.87 -14.38
N VAL A 143 13.43 -5.79 -13.07
CA VAL A 143 14.42 -6.14 -12.02
C VAL A 143 14.85 -7.61 -12.14
N LEU A 144 13.93 -8.50 -12.52
CA LEU A 144 14.22 -9.92 -12.75
C LEU A 144 15.10 -10.14 -13.98
N ASP A 145 15.11 -9.18 -14.91
CA ASP A 145 15.92 -9.18 -16.13
C ASP A 145 17.27 -8.44 -15.95
N GLY A 146 17.60 -8.05 -14.72
CA GLY A 146 18.90 -7.48 -14.35
C GLY A 146 18.94 -5.97 -14.20
N VAL A 147 17.82 -5.26 -14.35
CA VAL A 147 17.75 -3.82 -14.03
C VAL A 147 17.86 -3.63 -12.51
N SER A 148 18.63 -2.64 -12.07
CA SER A 148 18.81 -2.42 -10.63
C SER A 148 17.52 -1.89 -9.97
N THR A 149 17.31 -2.25 -8.70
CA THR A 149 16.19 -1.70 -7.90
C THR A 149 16.30 -0.20 -7.69
N GLU A 150 17.52 0.35 -7.68
CA GLU A 150 17.75 1.80 -7.60
C GLU A 150 17.24 2.51 -8.86
N GLU A 151 17.52 1.95 -10.04
CA GLU A 151 17.05 2.52 -11.30
C GLU A 151 15.52 2.49 -11.41
N VAL A 152 14.88 1.36 -11.07
CA VAL A 152 13.41 1.28 -11.03
C VAL A 152 12.85 2.22 -9.96
N GLY A 153 13.50 2.35 -8.81
CA GLY A 153 13.14 3.32 -7.78
C GLY A 153 13.19 4.77 -8.27
N ARG A 154 14.19 5.13 -9.09
CA ARG A 154 14.26 6.44 -9.74
C ARG A 154 13.11 6.64 -10.74
N ARG A 155 12.78 5.63 -11.55
CA ARG A 155 11.62 5.69 -12.46
C ARG A 155 10.31 5.92 -11.70
N ILE A 156 10.11 5.25 -10.57
CA ILE A 156 8.94 5.48 -9.70
C ILE A 156 8.92 6.90 -9.16
N LEU A 157 10.06 7.42 -8.69
CA LEU A 157 10.14 8.80 -8.19
C LEU A 157 9.85 9.83 -9.29
N ASP A 158 10.41 9.65 -10.48
CA ASP A 158 10.21 10.53 -11.63
C ASP A 158 8.73 10.55 -12.05
N GLU A 159 8.07 9.38 -12.03
CA GLU A 159 6.64 9.27 -12.32
C GLU A 159 5.78 9.94 -11.24
N VAL A 160 6.12 9.77 -9.96
CA VAL A 160 5.45 10.49 -8.85
C VAL A 160 5.55 11.99 -9.05
N ILE A 161 6.72 12.51 -9.44
CA ILE A 161 6.93 13.94 -9.72
C ILE A 161 6.09 14.38 -10.93
N ALA A 162 6.07 13.60 -12.00
CA ALA A 162 5.30 13.91 -13.19
C ALA A 162 3.78 13.98 -12.89
N VAL A 163 3.26 13.01 -12.13
CA VAL A 163 1.85 12.96 -11.72
C VAL A 163 1.51 14.11 -10.76
N ALA A 164 2.38 14.37 -9.78
CA ALA A 164 2.25 15.55 -8.92
C ALA A 164 2.23 16.87 -9.71
N SER A 165 2.86 16.90 -10.88
CA SER A 165 2.94 18.05 -11.77
C SER A 165 1.81 18.12 -12.81
N GLY A 166 0.83 17.20 -12.76
CA GLY A 166 -0.37 17.23 -13.59
C GLY A 166 -0.41 16.21 -14.72
N LYS A 167 0.57 15.30 -14.84
CA LYS A 167 0.42 14.10 -15.69
C LYS A 167 -0.69 13.23 -15.07
N GLN A 168 -1.65 12.81 -15.87
CA GLN A 168 -2.64 11.83 -15.40
C GLN A 168 -2.00 10.45 -15.30
N SER A 169 -2.26 9.73 -14.20
CA SER A 169 -1.95 8.30 -14.16
C SER A 169 -2.90 7.52 -15.08
N LYS A 170 -2.56 6.27 -15.40
CA LYS A 170 -3.40 5.43 -16.26
C LYS A 170 -4.81 5.21 -15.70
N SER A 171 -4.94 5.06 -14.38
CA SER A 171 -6.26 4.94 -13.75
C SER A 171 -7.10 6.21 -13.88
N GLU A 172 -6.48 7.40 -13.77
CA GLU A 172 -7.16 8.68 -13.96
C GLU A 172 -7.57 8.90 -15.42
N ALA A 173 -6.70 8.57 -16.38
CA ALA A 173 -6.98 8.70 -17.81
C ALA A 173 -8.17 7.82 -18.25
N GLN A 174 -8.35 6.67 -17.61
CA GLN A 174 -9.49 5.77 -17.83
C GLN A 174 -10.74 6.15 -17.00
N GLY A 175 -10.64 7.13 -16.10
CA GLY A 175 -11.74 7.54 -15.22
C GLY A 175 -12.10 6.52 -14.12
N LEU A 176 -11.19 5.63 -13.76
CA LEU A 176 -11.38 4.60 -12.74
C LEU A 176 -11.29 5.18 -11.30
N GLY A 177 -11.97 4.53 -10.35
CA GLY A 177 -11.77 4.76 -8.91
C GLY A 177 -12.87 5.49 -8.15
N GLU A 178 -14.08 5.66 -8.71
CA GLU A 178 -15.25 6.14 -7.94
C GLU A 178 -15.70 5.11 -6.91
N GLU A 179 -15.81 3.85 -7.35
CA GLU A 179 -16.29 2.72 -6.54
C GLU A 179 -15.31 2.29 -5.44
N GLU A 180 -14.10 2.87 -5.42
CA GLU A 180 -13.01 2.47 -4.54
C GLU A 180 -12.93 3.34 -3.26
N PHE A 181 -13.75 4.40 -3.17
CA PHE A 181 -13.90 5.15 -1.92
C PHE A 181 -14.74 4.37 -0.91
N ALA A 182 -14.08 3.82 0.11
CA ALA A 182 -14.70 2.94 1.10
C ALA A 182 -14.22 3.29 2.52
N PRO A 183 -15.00 4.03 3.31
CA PRO A 183 -14.67 4.28 4.72
C PRO A 183 -14.61 2.98 5.53
N TRP A 184 -13.75 2.93 6.55
CA TRP A 184 -13.75 1.80 7.47
C TRP A 184 -14.97 1.85 8.40
N ILE A 185 -15.88 0.90 8.21
CA ILE A 185 -17.06 0.76 9.06
C ILE A 185 -16.73 -0.22 10.19
N LEU A 186 -16.87 0.23 11.43
CA LEU A 186 -16.69 -0.58 12.63
C LEU A 186 -18.05 -1.02 13.19
N GLY A 187 -18.21 -2.31 13.45
CA GLY A 187 -19.39 -2.86 14.12
C GLY A 187 -20.61 -3.09 13.20
N ALA A 188 -21.76 -3.34 13.82
CA ALA A 188 -23.01 -3.61 13.10
C ALA A 188 -23.54 -2.34 12.42
N THR A 189 -23.74 -2.40 11.10
CA THR A 189 -24.38 -1.33 10.31
C THR A 189 -25.82 -1.72 10.05
N MET A 190 -26.78 -0.84 10.37
CA MET A 190 -28.21 -0.99 10.09
C MET A 190 -28.66 0.04 9.06
#